data_AF-A0A2A5T8N6-F1
#
_entry.id   AF-A0A2A5T8N6-F1
#
_cell.length_a   1.000
_cell.length_b   1.000
_cell.length_c   1.000
_cell.angle_alpha   90.00
_cell.angle_beta   90.00
_cell.angle_gamma   90.00
#
_symmetry.space_group_name_H-M   'P 1'
#
loop_
_entity.id
_entity.type
_entity.pdbx_description
1 polymer ?
#
loop_
_entity_poly.entity_id
_entity_poly.type
_entity_poly.pdbx_seq_one_letter_code
_entity_poly.pdbx_strand_id
1 'polypeptide(L)' 'MDEKTMLEKITQYGESHNVDVYGHMPPGYSIVPGASTAPVGSAWICNGKSRFSDERRKALLLEPWLWEQIKACQGGAG' A
#
# COMPACT_ATOMS: atom_id res chain seq x y z
N MET A 1 -15.34 -6.87 7.73
CA MET A 1 -15.18 -6.24 6.41
C MET A 1 -14.44 -7.24 5.57
N ASP A 2 -14.99 -7.63 4.42
CA ASP A 2 -14.32 -8.57 3.52
C ASP A 2 -13.08 -7.93 2.86
N GLU A 3 -12.19 -8.77 2.37
CA GLU A 3 -10.90 -8.41 1.78
C GLU A 3 -11.06 -7.52 0.55
N LYS A 4 -12.10 -7.78 -0.26
CA LYS A 4 -12.40 -6.97 -1.45
C LYS A 4 -12.80 -5.56 -1.06
N THR A 5 -13.69 -5.40 -0.09
CA THR A 5 -14.06 -4.09 0.47
C THR A 5 -12.86 -3.38 1.11
N MET A 6 -11.93 -4.12 1.74
CA MET A 6 -10.67 -3.55 2.22
C MET A 6 -9.81 -2.97 1.09
N LEU A 7 -9.58 -3.75 0.03
CA LEU A 7 -8.81 -3.31 -1.12
C LEU A 7 -9.43 -2.08 -1.78
N GLU A 8 -10.76 -2.07 -1.97
CA GLU A 8 -11.49 -0.94 -2.55
C GLU A 8 -11.27 0.34 -1.73
N LYS A 9 -11.37 0.25 -0.40
CA LYS A 9 -11.11 1.40 0.50
C LYS A 9 -9.66 1.86 0.47
N ILE A 10 -8.68 0.95 0.43
CA ILE A 10 -7.26 1.31 0.33
C ILE A 10 -6.98 2.01 -1.01
N THR A 11 -7.55 1.49 -2.10
CA THR A 11 -7.40 2.06 -3.45
C THR A 11 -8.02 3.44 -3.52
N GLN A 12 -9.25 3.61 -3.04
CA GLN A 12 -9.94 4.90 -2.96
C GLN A 12 -9.17 5.91 -2.08
N TYR A 13 -8.59 5.45 -0.96
CA TYR A 13 -7.72 6.29 -0.14
C TYR A 13 -6.48 6.74 -0.93
N GLY A 14 -5.86 5.83 -1.67
CA GLY A 14 -4.72 6.10 -2.54
C GLY A 14 -5.02 7.20 -3.57
N GLU A 15 -6.11 7.06 -4.31
CA GLU A 15 -6.56 8.04 -5.30
C GLU A 15 -6.87 9.41 -4.68
N SER A 16 -7.64 9.44 -3.60
CA SER A 16 -8.01 10.70 -2.93
C SER A 16 -6.83 11.46 -2.33
N HIS A 17 -5.74 10.77 -1.97
CA HIS A 17 -4.54 11.36 -1.39
C HIS A 17 -3.37 11.45 -2.38
N ASN A 18 -3.58 11.06 -3.65
CA ASN A 18 -2.56 11.00 -4.69
C ASN A 18 -1.32 10.20 -4.25
N VAL A 19 -1.55 9.01 -3.69
CA VAL A 19 -0.49 8.07 -3.29
C VAL A 19 -0.69 6.72 -3.97
N ASP A 20 0.41 6.17 -4.47
CA ASP A 20 0.40 4.85 -5.11
C ASP A 20 0.09 3.74 -4.08
N VAL A 21 -0.53 2.66 -4.54
CA VAL A 21 -0.77 1.45 -3.76
C VAL A 21 -0.03 0.29 -4.41
N TYR A 22 0.83 -0.39 -3.64
CA TYR A 22 1.63 -1.52 -4.12
C TYR A 22 1.26 -2.82 -3.41
N GLY A 23 1.28 -3.93 -4.14
CA GLY A 23 1.18 -5.28 -3.55
C GLY A 23 2.53 -5.83 -3.04
N HIS A 24 3.65 -5.26 -3.47
CA HIS A 24 5.00 -5.63 -3.06
C HIS A 24 5.86 -4.39 -2.86
N MET A 25 6.89 -4.48 -2.01
CA MET A 25 7.78 -3.35 -1.74
C MET A 25 8.56 -2.96 -3.01
N PRO A 26 8.43 -1.71 -3.51
CA PRO A 26 9.26 -1.23 -4.61
C PRO A 26 10.74 -1.10 -4.19
N PRO A 27 11.70 -1.24 -5.12
CA PRO A 27 13.11 -1.03 -4.84
C PRO A 27 13.41 0.37 -4.26
N GLY A 28 14.22 0.43 -3.21
CA GLY A 28 14.59 1.69 -2.55
C GLY A 28 13.51 2.27 -1.63
N TYR A 29 12.39 1.58 -1.44
CA TYR A 29 11.39 1.95 -0.46
C TYR A 29 11.57 1.19 0.85
N SER A 30 11.12 1.80 1.94
CA SER A 30 11.08 1.19 3.26
C SER A 30 9.81 1.58 4.00
N ILE A 31 9.38 0.73 4.94
CA ILE A 31 8.27 1.03 5.85
C ILE A 31 8.56 2.31 6.63
N VAL A 32 7.53 3.13 6.85
CA VAL A 32 7.58 4.31 7.71
C VAL A 32 7.14 3.90 9.13
N PRO A 33 8.08 3.66 10.06
CA PRO A 33 7.73 3.19 11.40
C PRO A 33 6.89 4.22 12.16
N GLY A 34 5.90 3.74 12.91
CA GLY A 34 5.01 4.58 13.74
C GLY A 34 3.91 5.33 12.97
N ALA A 35 3.78 5.13 11.65
CA ALA A 35 2.73 5.75 10.85
C ALA A 35 1.41 4.97 10.96
N SER A 36 0.63 5.23 12.01
CA SER A 36 -0.66 4.56 12.31
C SER A 36 -1.85 5.08 11.49
N THR A 37 -1.64 6.06 10.60
CA THR A 37 -2.70 6.65 9.77
C THR A 37 -2.94 5.91 8.45
N ALA A 38 -2.20 4.83 8.19
CA ALA A 38 -2.45 3.99 7.03
C ALA A 38 -3.82 3.30 7.18
N PRO A 39 -4.60 3.17 6.09
CA PRO A 39 -5.79 2.33 6.10
C PRO A 39 -5.48 0.90 6.54
N VAL A 40 -6.41 0.28 7.27
CA VAL A 40 -6.28 -1.12 7.72
C VAL A 40 -6.05 -2.04 6.51
N GLY A 41 -5.05 -2.94 6.62
CA GLY A 41 -4.61 -3.80 5.53
C GLY A 41 -3.50 -3.18 4.66
N SER A 42 -2.97 -2.03 5.05
CA SER A 42 -1.82 -1.39 4.40
C SER A 42 -0.87 -0.71 5.38
N ALA A 43 0.36 -0.45 4.93
CA ALA A 43 1.37 0.30 5.66
C ALA A 43 1.96 1.42 4.79
N TRP A 44 2.35 2.53 5.42
CA TRP A 44 3.07 3.59 4.73
C TRP A 44 4.49 3.17 4.38
N ILE A 45 4.90 3.42 3.14
CA ILE A 45 6.27 3.27 2.66
C ILE A 45 6.81 4.60 2.11
N CYS A 46 8.13 4.76 2.09
CA CYS A 46 8.77 5.91 1.45
C CYS A 46 10.08 5.52 0.76
N ASN A 47 10.45 6.26 -0.29
CA ASN A 47 11.65 6.02 -1.10
C ASN A 47 12.98 6.42 -0.44
N GLY A 48 13.02 6.57 0.89
CA GLY A 48 14.22 6.94 1.64
C GLY A 48 14.77 8.36 1.41
N LYS A 49 14.21 9.14 0.49
CA LYS A 49 14.67 10.50 0.20
C LYS A 49 14.40 11.47 1.36
N SER A 50 15.24 12.49 1.45
CA SER A 50 15.20 13.51 2.49
C SER A 50 13.82 14.18 2.56
N ARG A 51 13.36 14.53 3.77
CA ARG A 51 12.12 15.32 3.94
C ARG A 51 12.24 16.74 3.38
N PHE A 52 13.48 17.21 3.20
CA PHE A 52 13.79 18.55 2.69
C PHE A 52 14.04 18.56 1.18
N SER A 53 13.91 17.42 0.50
CA SER A 53 13.99 17.33 -0.96
C SER A 53 12.60 17.11 -1.56
N ASP A 54 12.33 17.74 -2.69
CA ASP A 54 11.11 17.51 -3.49
C ASP A 54 11.06 16.11 -4.14
N GLU A 55 12.09 15.29 -3.94
CA GLU A 55 12.17 13.92 -4.42
C GLU A 55 11.49 12.89 -3.51
N ARG A 56 11.01 13.30 -2.32
CA ARG A 56 10.41 12.37 -1.36
C ARG A 56 9.05 11.89 -1.84
N ARG A 57 8.94 10.58 -2.02
CA ARG A 57 7.67 9.91 -2.39
C ARG A 57 7.21 9.00 -1.26
N LYS A 58 5.91 9.04 -0.97
CA LYS A 58 5.22 8.11 -0.07
C LYS A 58 4.23 7.28 -0.87
N ALA A 59 3.99 6.06 -0.43
CA ALA A 59 3.01 5.16 -1.01
C ALA A 59 2.44 4.25 0.08
N LEU A 60 1.40 3.50 -0.25
CA LEU A 60 0.85 2.44 0.57
C LEU A 60 1.33 1.09 0.05
N LEU A 61 1.69 0.20 0.97
CA LEU A 61 2.00 -1.19 0.70
C LEU A 61 0.91 -2.05 1.33
N LEU A 62 0.30 -2.93 0.54
CA LEU A 62 -0.67 -3.90 1.07
C LEU A 62 0.03 -4.88 2.02
N GLU A 63 -0.64 -5.22 3.12
CA GLU A 63 -0.17 -6.25 4.02
C GLU A 63 -0.11 -7.62 3.32
N PRO A 64 0.88 -8.48 3.63
CA PRO A 64 1.05 -9.75 2.93
C PRO A 64 -0.21 -10.62 2.93
N TRP A 65 -0.92 -10.70 4.05
CA TRP A 65 -2.14 -11.51 4.17
C TRP A 65 -3.28 -11.02 3.28
N LEU A 66 -3.36 -9.71 2.99
CA LEU A 66 -4.37 -9.15 2.11
C LEU A 66 -3.99 -9.38 0.64
N TRP A 67 -2.72 -9.15 0.30
CA TRP A 67 -2.20 -9.35 -1.04
C TRP A 67 -2.30 -10.81 -1.52
N GLU A 68 -1.93 -11.78 -0.67
CA GLU A 68 -2.03 -13.20 -1.01
C GLU A 68 -3.49 -13.64 -1.24
N GLN A 69 -4.44 -13.11 -0.47
CA GLN A 69 -5.87 -13.41 -0.64
C GLN A 69 -6.43 -12.81 -1.93
N ILE A 70 -6.05 -11.57 -2.29
CA ILE A 70 -6.43 -10.95 -3.56
C ILE A 70 -5.91 -11.77 -4.75
N LYS A 71 -4.64 -12.19 -4.70
CA LYS A 71 -4.07 -13.06 -5.75
C LYS A 71 -4.79 -14.40 -5.85
N ALA A 72 -5.12 -15.02 -4.72
CA ALA A 72 -5.85 -16.30 -4.70
C ALA A 72 -7.25 -16.16 -5.32
N CYS A 73 -7.94 -15.04 -5.10
CA CYS A 73 -9.23 -14.75 -5.75
C CYS A 73 -9.11 -14.47 -7.25
N GLN A 74 -7.96 -13.98 -7.73
CA GLN A 74 -7.72 -13.69 -9.15
C GLN A 74 -7.17 -14.89 -9.94
N GLY A 75 -6.59 -15.89 -9.27
CA GLY A 75 -5.95 -17.07 -9.88
C GLY A 75 -6.88 -18.26 -10.17
N GLY A 76 -8.20 -18.12 -9.98
CA GLY A 76 -9.18 -19.19 -10.22
C GLY A 76 -9.78 -19.22 -11.63
N ALA A 77 -9.03 -18.84 -12.66
CA ALA A 77 -9.41 -18.96 -14.06
C ALA A 77 -8.18 -19.36 -14.88
N GLY A 78 -7.91 -20.66 -14.93
CA GLY A 78 -6.89 -21.29 -15.76
C GLY A 78 -7.29 -22.72 -16.06
#